data_AF-A0A519NTX5-F1
#
_entry.id   AF-A0A519NTX5-F1
#
_cell.length_a   1.000
_cell.length_b   1.000
_cell.length_c   1.000
_cell.angle_alpha   90.00
_cell.angle_beta   90.00
_cell.angle_gamma   90.00
#
_symmetry.space_group_name_H-M   'P 1'
#
loop_
_entity.id
_entity.type
_entity.pdbx_description
1 polymer ?
#
loop_
_entity_poly.entity_id
_entity_poly.type
_entity_poly.pdbx_seq_one_letter_code
_entity_poly.pdbx_strand_id
1 'polypeptide(L)' 'MDDHTTRMLAILERVDLLSADGRAGIGVLLAEIERRAPGAILKAAATVQIDRLGMRRAPEPPRRQAA' A
#
# COMPACT_ATOMS: atom_id res chain seq x y z
N MET A 1 0.37 -9.43 -10.29
CA MET A 1 1.32 -9.43 -9.16
C MET A 1 2.46 -10.34 -9.54
N ASP A 2 3.69 -9.95 -9.24
CA ASP A 2 4.83 -10.86 -9.39
C ASP A 2 4.81 -11.97 -8.31
N ASP A 3 5.52 -13.07 -8.58
CA ASP A 3 5.59 -14.26 -7.70
C ASP A 3 6.11 -13.90 -6.29
N HIS A 4 7.02 -12.92 -6.22
CA HIS A 4 7.58 -12.43 -4.97
C HIS A 4 6.54 -11.75 -4.08
N THR A 5 5.72 -10.87 -4.66
CA THR A 5 4.63 -10.17 -3.96
C THR A 5 3.60 -11.16 -3.44
N THR A 6 3.23 -12.16 -4.24
CA THR A 6 2.28 -13.21 -3.82
C THR A 6 2.83 -14.02 -2.65
N ARG A 7 4.10 -14.43 -2.69
CA ARG A 7 4.73 -15.15 -1.58
C ARG A 7 4.80 -14.30 -0.30
N MET A 8 5.09 -13.01 -0.44
CA MET A 8 5.17 -12.10 0.69
C MET A 8 3.81 -11.87 1.34
N LEU A 9 2.73 -11.74 0.54
CA LEU A 9 1.36 -11.67 1.05
C LEU A 9 0.99 -12.92 1.85
N ALA A 10 1.28 -14.11 1.33
CA ALA A 10 0.99 -15.37 2.02
C ALA A 10 1.73 -15.51 3.38
N ILE A 11 2.92 -14.91 3.49
CA ILE A 11 3.65 -14.84 4.77
C ILE A 11 2.97 -13.85 5.72
N LEU A 12 2.64 -12.65 5.22
CA LEU A 12 1.99 -11.60 6.03
C LEU A 12 0.62 -12.03 6.56
N GLU A 13 -0.14 -12.83 5.81
CA GLU A 13 -1.42 -13.40 6.26
C GLU A 13 -1.30 -14.30 7.49
N ARG A 14 -0.11 -14.84 7.76
CA ARG A 14 0.16 -15.72 8.90
C ARG A 14 0.75 -14.99 10.10
N VAL A 15 1.06 -13.70 9.95
CA VAL A 15 1.62 -12.89 11.04
C VAL A 15 0.48 -12.35 11.89
N ASP A 16 0.51 -12.65 13.19
CA ASP A 16 -0.38 -12.00 14.15
C ASP A 16 0.09 -10.56 14.43
N LEU A 17 -0.41 -9.62 13.63
CA LEU A 17 -0.16 -8.19 13.78
C LEU A 17 -0.84 -7.57 15.02
N LEU A 18 -1.72 -8.31 15.71
CA LEU A 18 -2.38 -7.86 16.95
C LEU A 18 -1.58 -8.24 18.20
N SER A 19 -0.58 -9.12 18.08
CA SER A 19 0.37 -9.39 19.16
C SER A 19 1.29 -8.18 19.43
N ALA A 20 1.89 -8.13 20.62
CA ALA A 20 2.86 -7.08 20.96
C ALA A 20 4.09 -7.11 20.03
N ASP A 21 4.63 -8.30 19.79
CA ASP A 21 5.79 -8.51 18.93
C ASP A 21 5.45 -8.24 17.46
N GLY A 22 4.25 -8.63 17.02
CA GLY A 22 3.74 -8.33 15.68
C GLY A 22 3.64 -6.83 15.41
N ARG A 23 3.10 -6.07 16.36
CA ARG A 23 3.05 -4.59 16.28
C ARG A 23 4.44 -3.96 16.24
N ALA A 24 5.38 -4.46 17.05
CA ALA A 24 6.74 -3.97 17.05
C ALA A 24 7.44 -4.27 15.70
N GLY A 25 7.31 -5.49 15.20
CA GLY A 25 7.89 -5.93 13.93
C GLY A 25 7.39 -5.14 12.73
N ILE A 26 6.06 -4.94 12.61
CA ILE A 26 5.51 -4.13 11.51
C ILE A 26 5.90 -2.66 11.64
N GLY A 27 6.01 -2.12 12.87
CA GLY A 27 6.52 -0.77 13.11
C GLY A 27 7.92 -0.55 12.55
N VAL A 28 8.82 -1.52 12.77
CA VAL A 28 10.19 -1.49 12.22
C VAL A 28 10.18 -1.53 10.70
N LEU A 29 9.38 -2.41 10.09
CA LEU A 29 9.28 -2.51 8.63
C LEU A 29 8.75 -1.21 8.00
N LEU A 30 7.71 -0.62 8.58
CA LEU A 30 7.14 0.64 8.10
C LEU A 30 8.14 1.80 8.22
N ALA A 31 8.90 1.86 9.33
CA ALA A 31 9.95 2.86 9.50
C ALA A 31 11.06 2.71 8.44
N GLU A 32 11.45 1.48 8.12
CA GLU A 32 12.44 1.19 7.09
C GLU A 32 11.95 1.54 5.68
N ILE A 33 10.67 1.29 5.37
CA ILE A 33 10.04 1.72 4.12
C ILE A 33 10.07 3.25 4.01
N GLU A 34 9.64 3.96 5.05
CA GLU A 34 9.59 5.42 5.06
C GLU A 34 11.00 6.04 4.95
N ARG A 35 12.01 5.41 5.55
CA ARG A 35 13.41 5.83 5.41
C ARG A 35 13.92 5.72 3.97
N ARG A 36 13.53 4.68 3.23
CA ARG A 36 13.94 4.47 1.83
C ARG A 36 13.07 5.23 0.84
N ALA A 37 11.81 5.48 1.17
CA ALA A 37 10.83 6.15 0.33
C ALA A 37 9.96 7.09 1.18
N PRO A 38 10.43 8.32 1.45
CA PRO A 38 9.68 9.28 2.25
C PRO A 38 8.30 9.58 1.66
N GLY A 39 7.28 9.60 2.51
CA GLY A 39 5.87 9.81 2.17
C GLY A 39 5.16 8.57 1.63
N ALA A 40 5.84 7.43 1.46
CA ALA A 40 5.23 6.23 0.88
C ALA A 40 4.09 5.68 1.74
N ILE A 41 4.27 5.67 3.07
CA ILE A 41 3.23 5.17 3.99
C ILE A 41 2.00 6.08 3.97
N LEU A 42 2.20 7.40 4.03
CA LEU A 42 1.10 8.36 3.97
C LEU A 42 0.34 8.26 2.64
N LYS A 43 1.06 8.15 1.52
CA LYS A 43 0.44 7.99 0.19
C LYS A 43 -0.38 6.70 0.09
N ALA A 44 0.15 5.59 0.61
CA ALA A 44 -0.56 4.32 0.63
C ALA A 44 -1.83 4.41 1.51
N ALA A 45 -1.72 5.01 2.71
CA ALA A 45 -2.86 5.23 3.60
C ALA A 45 -3.95 6.10 2.95
N ALA A 46 -3.55 7.20 2.31
CA ALA A 46 -4.47 8.08 1.58
C ALA A 46 -5.16 7.33 0.43
N THR A 47 -4.42 6.49 -0.31
CA THR A 47 -4.99 5.67 -1.38
C THR A 47 -6.07 4.73 -0.84
N VAL A 48 -5.78 4.01 0.24
CA VAL A 48 -6.77 3.12 0.90
C VAL A 48 -8.00 3.90 1.38
N GLN A 49 -7.82 5.12 1.92
CA GLN A 49 -8.94 5.96 2.35
C GLN A 49 -9.80 6.44 1.18
N ILE A 50 -9.20 6.92 0.10
CA ILE A 50 -9.90 7.33 -1.12
C ILE A 50 -10.69 6.16 -1.72
N ASP A 51 -10.10 4.96 -1.74
CA ASP A 51 -10.73 3.74 -2.21
C ASP A 51 -11.97 3.38 -1.40
N ARG A 52 -11.87 3.46 -0.06
CA ARG A 52 -13.00 3.22 0.86
C ARG A 52 -14.14 4.21 0.65
N LEU A 53 -13.84 5.42 0.20
CA LEU A 53 -14.83 6.45 -0.11
C LEU A 53 -15.44 6.29 -1.51
N GLY A 54 -15.03 5.28 -2.29
CA GLY A 54 -15.52 5.05 -3.65
C GLY A 54 -15.06 6.11 -4.65
N MET A 55 -14.08 6.94 -4.28
CA MET A 55 -13.63 8.09 -5.07
C MET A 55 -12.55 7.75 -6.11
N ARG A 56 -12.44 6.49 -6.53
CA ARG A 56 -11.49 6.14 -7.60
C ARG A 56 -11.86 6.89 -8.87
N ARG A 57 -10.96 7.77 -9.32
CA ARG A 57 -11.09 8.52 -10.56
C ARG A 57 -11.30 7.53 -11.71
N ALA A 58 -12.38 7.68 -12.46
CA ALA A 58 -12.58 6.94 -13.70
C ALA A 58 -11.37 7.20 -14.64
N PRO A 59 -10.89 6.20 -15.39
CA PRO A 59 -9.82 6.41 -16.35
C PRO A 59 -10.20 7.56 -17.29
N GLU A 60 -9.30 8.54 -17.41
CA GLU A 60 -9.54 9.72 -18.24
C GLU A 60 -9.70 9.25 -19.70
N PRO A 61 -10.81 9.55 -20.39
CA PRO A 61 -10.98 9.15 -21.77
C PRO A 61 -9.86 9.80 -22.61
N PRO A 62 -9.34 9.10 -23.64
CA PRO A 62 -8.24 9.60 -24.44
C PRO A 62 -8.62 10.96 -25.00
N ARG A 63 -7.86 12.00 -24.62
CA ARG A 63 -8.05 13.34 -25.16
C ARG A 63 -7.86 13.23 -26.66
N ARG A 64 -8.95 13.42 -27.42
CA ARG A 64 -8.86 13.63 -28.86
C ARG A 64 -7.92 14.81 -29.05
N GLN A 65 -6.74 14.56 -29.63
CA GLN A 65 -5.87 15.62 -30.11
C GLN A 65 -6.69 16.38 -31.16
N ALA A 66 -7.11 17.60 -30.81
CA ALA A 66 -7.69 18.50 -31.79
C ALA A 66 -6.58 18.86 -32.78
N ALA A 67 -6.80 18.48 -34.03
CA ALA A 67 -6.00 18.89 -35.18
C ALA A 67 -6.21 20.39 -35.47
#